data_AF-A0A8S2DVG5-F1
#
_entry.id   AF-A0A8S2DVG5-F1
#
_cell.length_a   1.000
_cell.length_b   1.000
_cell.length_c   1.000
_cell.angle_alpha   90.00
_cell.angle_beta   90.00
_cell.angle_gamma   90.00
#
_symmetry.space_group_name_H-M   'P 1'
#
loop_
_entity.id
_entity.type
_entity.pdbx_description
1 polymer ?
#
loop_
_entity_poly.entity_id
_entity_poly.type
_entity_poly.pdbx_seq_one_letter_code
_entity_poly.pdbx_strand_id
1 'polypeptide(L)'
;KYPEIKNLMGHDWRMSIQVFISVFIQVYMAVLLCQSSWLLLILCAYVIGGTLNHTLGLALHELAHNLAFGHSRPMCNRLLGFFGNLPLGDSVKDTDIPSKLEIILFSTRIGKFIFLLIMPFLYLFRPMFTHRKPVHKLEVVNSIIITFLGLSLHPLAGHFIAEHFVFTEGYETYSYYGPLNWITYNVGYHNEHHDFPSIPGSRLPQVRQIAAEYYENLPHYTSWIKVLYDFVMVTDVGPWARVLRETNTDKVGVPSQQDSNKQSRE
;
A
#
# COMPACT_ATOMS: atom_id res chain seq x y z
N LYS A 1 -15.38 13.68 -22.46
CA LYS A 1 -14.64 14.95 -22.70
C LYS A 1 -13.24 14.67 -23.25
N TYR A 2 -12.48 13.73 -22.68
CA TYR A 2 -11.11 13.41 -23.08
C TYR A 2 -10.95 11.95 -23.55
N PRO A 3 -11.26 11.61 -24.82
CA PRO A 3 -11.07 10.25 -25.35
C PRO A 3 -9.61 9.79 -25.33
N GLU A 4 -8.64 10.70 -25.36
CA GLU A 4 -7.21 10.45 -25.33
C GLU A 4 -6.71 9.82 -24.02
N ILE A 5 -7.43 9.99 -22.90
CA ILE A 5 -7.12 9.31 -21.62
C ILE A 5 -7.18 7.78 -21.80
N LYS A 6 -8.04 7.29 -22.70
CA LYS A 6 -8.12 5.86 -23.02
C LYS A 6 -6.79 5.30 -23.56
N ASN A 7 -5.97 6.12 -24.20
CA ASN A 7 -4.66 5.70 -24.71
C ASN A 7 -3.64 5.47 -23.59
N LEU A 8 -3.90 5.99 -22.39
CA LEU A 8 -3.05 5.80 -21.22
C LEU A 8 -3.33 4.48 -20.50
N MET A 9 -4.50 3.87 -20.72
CA MET A 9 -4.88 2.60 -20.11
C MET A 9 -4.00 1.44 -20.58
N GLY A 10 -3.83 0.45 -19.72
CA GLY A 10 -3.08 -0.77 -20.03
C GLY A 10 -2.02 -1.07 -19.00
N HIS A 11 -0.92 -1.68 -19.44
CA HIS A 11 0.13 -2.12 -18.54
C HIS A 11 1.45 -1.38 -18.79
N ASP A 12 2.32 -1.35 -17.78
CA ASP A 12 3.68 -0.83 -17.84
C ASP A 12 4.68 -1.80 -17.20
N TRP A 13 5.49 -2.43 -18.07
CA TRP A 13 6.51 -3.40 -17.67
C TRP A 13 7.67 -2.76 -16.90
N ARG A 14 7.85 -1.44 -16.95
CA ARG A 14 8.93 -0.74 -16.22
C ARG A 14 8.81 -0.93 -14.72
N MET A 15 7.59 -1.13 -14.21
CA MET A 15 7.38 -1.49 -12.81
C MET A 15 8.13 -2.78 -12.44
N SER A 16 8.21 -3.76 -13.36
CA SER A 16 8.95 -4.99 -13.13
C SER A 16 10.43 -4.76 -12.89
N ILE A 17 11.06 -3.83 -13.63
CA ILE A 17 12.46 -3.46 -13.41
C ILE A 17 12.65 -2.91 -12.00
N GLN A 18 11.76 -2.03 -11.54
CA GLN A 18 11.86 -1.41 -10.22
C GLN A 18 11.70 -2.46 -9.10
N VAL A 19 10.81 -3.44 -9.26
CA VAL A 19 10.71 -4.59 -8.33
C VAL A 19 12.02 -5.37 -8.28
N PHE A 20 12.61 -5.70 -9.43
CA PHE A 20 13.91 -6.41 -9.48
C PHE A 20 15.03 -5.62 -8.80
N ILE A 21 15.12 -4.32 -9.08
CA ILE A 21 16.13 -3.44 -8.46
C ILE A 21 15.93 -3.38 -6.94
N SER A 22 14.70 -3.19 -6.47
CA SER A 22 14.39 -3.10 -5.03
C SER A 22 14.77 -4.38 -4.29
N VAL A 23 14.41 -5.56 -4.82
CA VAL A 23 14.79 -6.85 -4.23
C VAL A 23 16.32 -7.03 -4.24
N PHE A 24 16.98 -6.71 -5.36
CA PHE A 24 18.42 -6.86 -5.47
C PHE A 24 19.18 -5.94 -4.51
N ILE A 25 18.75 -4.68 -4.35
CA ILE A 25 19.33 -3.76 -3.37
C ILE A 25 19.20 -4.33 -1.97
N GLN A 26 18.02 -4.85 -1.59
CA GLN A 26 17.82 -5.44 -0.26
C GLN A 26 18.75 -6.65 -0.01
N VAL A 27 18.86 -7.57 -0.96
CA VAL A 27 19.76 -8.75 -0.84
C VAL A 27 21.22 -8.31 -0.79
N TYR A 28 21.63 -7.38 -1.65
CA TYR A 28 23.00 -6.87 -1.69
C TYR A 28 23.37 -6.15 -0.40
N MET A 29 22.47 -5.30 0.12
CA MET A 29 22.65 -4.60 1.39
C MET A 29 22.75 -5.56 2.58
N ALA A 30 21.98 -6.65 2.58
CA ALA A 30 22.07 -7.68 3.61
C ALA A 30 23.46 -8.33 3.65
N VAL A 31 24.08 -8.56 2.49
CA VAL A 31 25.46 -9.08 2.39
C VAL A 31 26.46 -8.04 2.89
N LEU A 32 26.35 -6.78 2.44
CA LEU A 32 27.28 -5.72 2.83
C LEU A 32 27.24 -5.38 4.33
N LEU A 33 26.06 -5.46 4.95
CA LEU A 33 25.86 -5.04 6.33
C LEU A 33 25.98 -6.16 7.37
N CYS A 34 26.27 -7.40 6.96
CA CYS A 34 26.22 -8.58 7.84
C CYS A 34 27.14 -8.49 9.08
N GLN A 35 28.20 -7.68 9.03
CA GLN A 35 29.13 -7.45 10.14
C GLN A 35 29.18 -5.98 10.60
N SER A 36 28.22 -5.17 10.20
CA SER A 36 28.15 -3.76 10.56
C SER A 36 27.71 -3.55 12.00
N SER A 37 28.00 -2.35 12.53
CA SER A 37 27.54 -1.96 13.87
C SER A 37 26.00 -1.89 13.94
N TRP A 38 25.45 -2.16 15.12
CA TRP A 38 24.00 -2.09 15.36
C TRP A 38 23.38 -0.74 14.98
N LEU A 39 24.08 0.36 15.22
CA LEU A 39 23.60 1.69 14.85
C LEU A 39 23.45 1.83 13.33
N LEU A 40 24.47 1.41 12.56
CA LEU A 40 24.42 1.45 11.11
C LEU A 40 23.31 0.54 10.57
N LEU A 41 23.16 -0.66 11.15
CA LEU A 41 22.07 -1.59 10.82
C LEU A 41 20.70 -0.97 11.05
N ILE A 42 20.46 -0.33 12.20
CA ILE A 42 19.18 0.33 12.51
C ILE A 42 18.91 1.48 11.53
N LEU A 43 19.90 2.34 11.26
CA LEU A 43 19.73 3.46 10.33
C LEU A 43 19.45 3.00 8.90
N CYS A 44 20.21 2.02 8.40
CA CYS A 44 19.99 1.47 7.06
C CYS A 44 18.66 0.70 6.97
N ALA A 45 18.30 -0.08 8.00
CA ALA A 45 17.02 -0.78 8.04
C ALA A 45 15.84 0.20 8.02
N TYR A 46 15.92 1.31 8.75
CA TYR A 46 14.87 2.32 8.75
C TYR A 46 14.80 3.09 7.43
N VAL A 47 15.91 3.69 6.99
CA VAL A 47 15.90 4.60 5.83
C VAL A 47 15.81 3.84 4.52
N ILE A 48 16.63 2.81 4.32
CA ILE A 48 16.70 2.07 3.06
C ILE A 48 15.69 0.93 3.07
N GLY A 49 15.72 0.09 4.11
CA GLY A 49 14.81 -1.06 4.23
C GLY A 49 13.34 -0.62 4.30
N GLY A 50 13.02 0.32 5.19
CA GLY A 50 11.68 0.88 5.33
C GLY A 50 11.15 1.46 4.02
N THR A 51 11.95 2.30 3.34
CA THR A 51 11.58 2.86 2.04
C THR A 51 11.34 1.78 0.99
N LEU A 52 12.26 0.83 0.83
CA LEU A 52 12.11 -0.24 -0.17
C LEU A 52 10.91 -1.16 0.13
N ASN A 53 10.57 -1.36 1.40
CA ASN A 53 9.40 -2.15 1.79
C ASN A 53 8.08 -1.42 1.46
N HIS A 54 7.99 -0.11 1.72
CA HIS A 54 6.86 0.70 1.25
C HIS A 54 6.73 0.65 -0.27
N THR A 55 7.83 0.87 -0.99
CA THR A 55 7.88 0.77 -2.45
C THR A 55 7.41 -0.62 -2.93
N LEU A 56 7.91 -1.71 -2.36
CA LEU A 56 7.49 -3.07 -2.75
C LEU A 56 6.02 -3.35 -2.39
N GLY A 57 5.53 -2.87 -1.25
CA GLY A 57 4.11 -2.98 -0.88
C GLY A 57 3.19 -2.34 -1.92
N LEU A 58 3.54 -1.13 -2.38
CA LEU A 58 2.83 -0.44 -3.46
C LEU A 58 2.94 -1.19 -4.80
N ALA A 59 4.13 -1.71 -5.13
CA ALA A 59 4.29 -2.52 -6.34
C ALA A 59 3.41 -3.77 -6.31
N LEU A 60 3.26 -4.42 -5.15
CA LEU A 60 2.39 -5.57 -4.98
C LEU A 60 0.90 -5.22 -5.13
N HIS A 61 0.47 -4.04 -4.66
CA HIS A 61 -0.86 -3.51 -4.91
C HIS A 61 -1.13 -3.37 -6.41
N GLU A 62 -0.22 -2.71 -7.14
CA GLU A 62 -0.33 -2.52 -8.59
C GLU A 62 -0.27 -3.85 -9.39
N LEU A 63 0.53 -4.82 -8.93
CA LEU A 63 0.59 -6.16 -9.51
C LEU A 63 -0.72 -6.94 -9.34
N ALA A 64 -1.46 -6.71 -8.25
CA ALA A 64 -2.77 -7.31 -8.04
C ALA A 64 -3.79 -6.82 -9.09
N HIS A 65 -3.66 -5.57 -9.53
CA HIS A 65 -4.41 -5.01 -10.66
C HIS A 65 -3.91 -5.49 -12.04
N ASN A 66 -2.88 -6.34 -12.08
CA ASN A 66 -2.21 -6.82 -13.30
C ASN A 66 -1.56 -5.72 -14.14
N LEU A 67 -1.15 -4.59 -13.54
CA LEU A 67 -0.68 -3.42 -14.27
C LEU A 67 0.77 -3.54 -14.79
N ALA A 68 1.55 -4.57 -14.42
CA ALA A 68 2.88 -4.77 -15.02
C ALA A 68 2.82 -5.44 -16.40
N PHE A 69 2.09 -6.56 -16.50
CA PHE A 69 2.06 -7.39 -17.73
C PHE A 69 0.67 -7.49 -18.39
N GLY A 70 -0.34 -6.83 -17.81
CA GLY A 70 -1.72 -6.84 -18.28
C GLY A 70 -2.49 -8.11 -17.89
N HIS A 71 -3.82 -8.05 -18.07
CA HIS A 71 -4.73 -9.16 -17.79
C HIS A 71 -4.53 -10.38 -18.71
N SER A 72 -3.85 -10.22 -19.84
CA SER A 72 -3.52 -11.34 -20.75
C SER A 72 -2.41 -12.24 -20.20
N ARG A 73 -1.62 -11.77 -19.22
CA ARG A 73 -0.50 -12.52 -18.61
C ARG A 73 -0.55 -12.48 -17.08
N PRO A 74 -1.63 -12.96 -16.45
CA PRO A 74 -1.79 -12.87 -15.00
C PRO A 74 -0.74 -13.69 -14.25
N MET A 75 -0.23 -14.79 -14.83
CA MET A 75 0.85 -15.57 -14.23
C MET A 75 2.16 -14.79 -14.11
N CYS A 76 2.49 -13.93 -15.09
CA CYS A 76 3.70 -13.11 -15.01
C CYS A 76 3.59 -12.09 -13.86
N ASN A 77 2.42 -11.48 -13.66
CA ASN A 77 2.19 -10.58 -12.52
C ASN A 77 2.30 -11.33 -11.18
N ARG A 78 1.75 -12.55 -11.08
CA ARG A 78 1.84 -13.37 -9.86
C ARG A 78 3.26 -13.83 -9.55
N LEU A 79 4.01 -14.30 -10.55
CA LEU A 79 5.40 -14.71 -10.38
C LEU A 79 6.29 -13.54 -9.96
N LEU A 80 6.08 -12.36 -10.55
CA LEU A 80 6.76 -11.14 -10.14
C LEU A 80 6.34 -10.70 -8.72
N GLY A 81 5.07 -10.89 -8.35
CA GLY A 81 4.58 -10.67 -7.00
C GLY A 81 5.24 -11.59 -5.97
N PHE A 82 5.39 -12.89 -6.27
CA PHE A 82 6.15 -13.81 -5.42
C PHE A 82 7.61 -13.40 -5.29
N PHE A 83 8.24 -12.98 -6.40
CA PHE A 83 9.60 -12.48 -6.38
C PHE A 83 9.74 -11.20 -5.53
N GLY A 84 8.82 -10.24 -5.68
CA GLY A 84 8.78 -9.01 -4.89
C GLY A 84 8.55 -9.26 -3.39
N ASN A 85 7.94 -10.39 -3.02
CA ASN A 85 7.78 -10.81 -1.64
C ASN A 85 9.02 -11.51 -1.05
N LEU A 86 10.05 -11.85 -1.85
CA LEU A 86 11.23 -12.55 -1.33
C LEU A 86 11.93 -11.83 -0.16
N PRO A 87 12.08 -10.49 -0.17
CA PRO A 87 12.62 -9.77 0.99
C PRO A 87 11.61 -9.57 2.13
N LEU A 88 10.31 -9.74 1.85
CA LEU A 88 9.21 -9.49 2.79
C LEU A 88 8.84 -10.73 3.62
N GLY A 89 9.21 -11.93 3.18
CA GLY A 89 8.95 -13.20 3.86
C GLY A 89 10.23 -13.95 4.26
N ASP A 90 10.20 -14.63 5.41
CA ASP A 90 11.28 -15.51 5.85
C ASP A 90 11.05 -16.92 5.29
N SER A 91 11.88 -17.35 4.34
CA SER A 91 11.78 -18.65 3.65
C SER A 91 11.85 -19.88 4.55
N VAL A 92 12.22 -19.72 5.83
CA VAL A 92 12.36 -20.79 6.82
C VAL A 92 11.34 -20.67 7.97
N LYS A 93 10.79 -19.47 8.21
CA LYS A 93 9.98 -19.15 9.40
C LYS A 93 8.64 -18.48 9.07
N ASP A 94 8.15 -18.67 7.85
CA ASP A 94 6.83 -18.21 7.44
C ASP A 94 5.74 -19.16 7.97
N THR A 95 4.74 -18.60 8.67
CA THR A 95 3.59 -19.36 9.19
C THR A 95 2.69 -19.89 8.07
N ASP A 96 2.84 -19.37 6.85
CA ASP A 96 2.12 -19.79 5.66
C ASP A 96 2.78 -20.97 4.93
N ILE A 97 3.89 -21.52 5.44
CA ILE A 97 4.45 -22.77 4.90
C ILE A 97 3.48 -23.94 5.18
N PRO A 98 3.10 -24.73 4.16
CA PRO A 98 2.17 -25.84 4.34
C PRO A 98 2.74 -26.91 5.28
N SER A 99 1.90 -27.38 6.20
CA SER A 99 2.23 -28.49 7.08
C SER A 99 2.41 -29.80 6.30
N LYS A 100 3.07 -30.79 6.90
CA LYS A 100 3.25 -32.13 6.29
C LYS A 100 1.91 -32.76 5.89
N LEU A 101 0.87 -32.56 6.69
CA LEU A 101 -0.48 -33.05 6.41
C LEU A 101 -1.06 -32.39 5.16
N GLU A 102 -0.86 -31.08 4.99
CA GLU A 102 -1.30 -30.35 3.81
C GLU A 102 -0.57 -30.80 2.55
N ILE A 103 0.74 -31.07 2.65
CA ILE A 103 1.52 -31.63 1.54
C ILE A 103 0.97 -32.99 1.11
N ILE A 104 0.63 -33.86 2.07
CA ILE A 104 0.05 -35.19 1.80
C ILE A 104 -1.34 -35.05 1.16
N LEU A 105 -2.21 -34.20 1.73
CA LEU A 105 -3.54 -33.94 1.17
C LEU A 105 -3.45 -33.36 -0.24
N PHE A 106 -2.52 -32.45 -0.49
CA PHE A 106 -2.35 -31.82 -1.80
C PHE A 106 -1.70 -32.74 -2.86
N SER A 107 -1.22 -33.92 -2.47
CA SER A 107 -0.51 -34.84 -3.38
C SER A 107 -1.45 -35.75 -4.19
N THR A 108 -2.74 -35.86 -3.84
CA THR A 108 -3.70 -36.75 -4.54
C THR A 108 -4.99 -36.03 -4.93
N ARG A 109 -5.71 -36.56 -5.94
CA ARG A 109 -6.97 -35.95 -6.42
C ARG A 109 -8.05 -35.88 -5.34
N ILE A 110 -8.22 -36.96 -4.59
CA ILE A 110 -9.17 -37.02 -3.46
C ILE A 110 -8.69 -36.14 -2.31
N GLY A 111 -7.39 -36.15 -2.01
CA GLY A 111 -6.82 -35.30 -0.96
C GLY A 111 -6.97 -33.80 -1.25
N LYS A 112 -6.87 -33.36 -2.51
CA LYS A 112 -7.13 -31.96 -2.92
C LYS A 112 -8.60 -31.56 -2.72
N PHE A 113 -9.53 -32.47 -2.98
CA PHE A 113 -10.96 -32.25 -2.71
C PHE A 113 -11.21 -32.09 -1.21
N ILE A 114 -10.64 -32.97 -0.39
CA ILE A 114 -10.71 -32.87 1.08
C ILE A 114 -10.05 -31.58 1.56
N PHE A 115 -8.87 -31.24 1.03
CA PHE A 115 -8.16 -30.00 1.32
C PHE A 115 -9.04 -28.78 1.09
N LEU A 116 -9.76 -28.71 -0.03
CA LEU A 116 -10.68 -27.60 -0.32
C LEU A 116 -11.77 -27.42 0.74
N LEU A 117 -12.29 -28.51 1.31
CA LEU A 117 -13.34 -28.47 2.34
C LEU A 117 -12.81 -27.95 3.69
N ILE A 118 -11.56 -28.24 4.01
CA ILE A 118 -10.95 -27.88 5.31
C ILE A 118 -10.02 -26.66 5.22
N MET A 119 -9.75 -26.16 4.02
CA MET A 119 -8.82 -25.06 3.74
C MET A 119 -9.06 -23.83 4.63
N PRO A 120 -10.29 -23.33 4.84
CA PRO A 120 -10.51 -22.15 5.68
C PRO A 120 -10.03 -22.35 7.12
N PHE A 121 -10.22 -23.57 7.67
CA PHE A 121 -9.77 -23.92 9.00
C PHE A 121 -8.25 -24.13 9.05
N LEU A 122 -7.67 -24.76 8.03
CA LEU A 122 -6.22 -24.93 7.94
C LEU A 122 -5.49 -23.58 7.90
N TYR A 123 -6.00 -22.60 7.15
CA TYR A 123 -5.42 -21.26 7.09
C TYR A 123 -5.63 -20.47 8.39
N LEU A 124 -6.81 -20.56 9.00
CA LEU A 124 -7.11 -19.89 10.27
C LEU A 124 -6.22 -20.38 11.43
N PHE A 125 -5.94 -21.69 11.47
CA PHE A 125 -5.17 -22.30 12.56
C PHE A 125 -3.71 -22.60 12.21
N ARG A 126 -3.26 -22.38 10.97
CA ARG A 126 -1.89 -22.69 10.50
C ARG A 126 -0.79 -22.18 11.44
N PRO A 127 -0.82 -20.92 11.91
CA PRO A 127 0.22 -20.37 12.77
C PRO A 127 0.36 -21.11 14.10
N MET A 128 -0.68 -21.80 14.55
CA MET A 128 -0.69 -22.57 15.79
C MET A 128 -0.07 -23.97 15.65
N PHE A 129 0.20 -24.45 14.43
CA PHE A 129 0.62 -25.84 14.20
C PHE A 129 1.91 -25.98 13.38
N THR A 130 2.27 -25.02 12.52
CA THR A 130 3.45 -25.12 11.64
C THR A 130 4.73 -24.64 12.32
N HIS A 131 4.71 -23.45 12.92
CA HIS A 131 5.84 -22.91 13.68
C HIS A 131 5.37 -22.18 14.95
N ARG A 132 5.13 -22.92 16.04
CA ARG A 132 5.10 -22.32 17.38
C ARG A 132 6.52 -21.94 17.78
N LYS A 133 6.95 -20.73 17.45
CA LYS A 133 8.19 -20.20 18.03
C LYS A 133 7.96 -19.87 19.50
N PRO A 134 8.88 -20.23 20.42
CA PRO A 134 8.92 -19.57 21.71
C PRO A 134 9.23 -18.11 21.44
N VAL A 135 8.22 -17.27 21.54
CA VAL A 135 8.34 -15.84 21.32
C VAL A 135 9.26 -15.29 22.41
N HIS A 136 10.52 -15.05 22.05
CA HIS A 136 11.47 -14.46 22.98
C HIS A 136 11.17 -12.97 23.14
N LYS A 137 11.39 -12.42 24.34
CA LYS A 137 11.10 -11.02 24.66
C LYS A 137 11.70 -10.04 23.64
N LEU A 138 12.90 -10.33 23.12
CA LEU A 138 13.56 -9.50 22.12
C LEU A 138 12.88 -9.55 20.75
N GLU A 139 12.26 -10.67 20.35
CA GLU A 139 11.51 -10.76 19.09
C GLU A 139 10.21 -9.96 19.17
N VAL A 140 9.56 -9.93 20.34
CA VAL A 140 8.38 -9.06 20.59
C VAL A 140 8.78 -7.60 20.52
N VAL A 141 9.83 -7.22 21.24
CA VAL A 141 10.33 -5.84 21.25
C VAL A 141 10.73 -5.41 19.84
N ASN A 142 11.45 -6.25 19.11
CA ASN A 142 11.83 -5.97 17.72
C ASN A 142 10.61 -5.82 16.81
N SER A 143 9.62 -6.72 16.91
CA SER A 143 8.38 -6.64 16.12
C SER A 143 7.60 -5.36 16.40
N ILE A 144 7.50 -4.94 17.67
CA ILE A 144 6.85 -3.69 18.06
C ILE A 144 7.59 -2.49 17.46
N ILE A 145 8.92 -2.45 17.61
CA ILE A 145 9.76 -1.36 17.10
C ILE A 145 9.65 -1.27 15.58
N ILE A 146 9.77 -2.38 14.85
CA ILE A 146 9.69 -2.40 13.39
C ILE A 146 8.29 -2.00 12.91
N THR A 147 7.22 -2.47 13.55
CA THR A 147 5.85 -2.10 13.19
C THR A 147 5.63 -0.59 13.39
N PHE A 148 6.06 -0.06 14.52
CA PHE A 148 5.89 1.36 14.84
C PHE A 148 6.73 2.27 13.93
N LEU A 149 8.00 1.93 13.71
CA LEU A 149 8.87 2.72 12.86
C LEU A 149 8.52 2.58 11.37
N GLY A 150 8.15 1.38 10.91
CA GLY A 150 7.86 1.10 9.51
C GLY A 150 6.48 1.58 9.06
N LEU A 151 5.42 1.26 9.81
CA LEU A 151 4.03 1.54 9.40
C LEU A 151 3.46 2.84 9.98
N SER A 152 4.10 3.44 10.99
CA SER A 152 3.63 4.71 11.57
C SER A 152 4.55 5.87 11.21
N LEU A 153 5.73 5.98 11.83
CA LEU A 153 6.53 7.23 11.75
C LEU A 153 7.37 7.37 10.48
N HIS A 154 7.36 6.38 9.59
CA HIS A 154 8.10 6.46 8.33
C HIS A 154 7.49 7.54 7.42
N PRO A 155 8.29 8.42 6.78
CA PRO A 155 7.78 9.47 5.90
C PRO A 155 6.81 8.98 4.82
N LEU A 156 7.04 7.78 4.27
CA LEU A 156 6.15 7.18 3.27
C LEU A 156 4.81 6.75 3.89
N ALA A 157 4.74 6.33 5.15
CA ALA A 157 3.50 5.92 5.80
C ALA A 157 2.45 7.06 5.88
N GLY A 158 2.87 8.32 5.69
CA GLY A 158 1.94 9.44 5.53
C GLY A 158 0.99 9.30 4.34
N HIS A 159 1.30 8.45 3.34
CA HIS A 159 0.36 8.15 2.26
C HIS A 159 -0.90 7.46 2.80
N PHE A 160 -0.77 6.50 3.73
CA PHE A 160 -1.94 5.85 4.34
C PHE A 160 -2.85 6.86 5.03
N ILE A 161 -2.27 7.84 5.72
CA ILE A 161 -3.05 8.88 6.39
C ILE A 161 -3.70 9.82 5.38
N ALA A 162 -2.95 10.26 4.37
CA ALA A 162 -3.43 11.13 3.31
C ALA A 162 -4.60 10.52 2.52
N GLU A 163 -4.61 9.20 2.36
CA GLU A 163 -5.59 8.47 1.54
C GLU A 163 -6.85 8.07 2.32
N HIS A 164 -6.80 8.00 3.65
CA HIS A 164 -7.87 7.39 4.47
C HIS A 164 -8.44 8.31 5.56
N PHE A 165 -7.83 9.46 5.83
CA PHE A 165 -8.36 10.43 6.80
C PHE A 165 -8.83 11.70 6.11
N VAL A 166 -9.96 12.22 6.57
CA VAL A 166 -10.58 13.44 6.03
C VAL A 166 -10.03 14.65 6.79
N PHE A 167 -9.19 15.44 6.13
CA PHE A 167 -8.63 16.68 6.69
C PHE A 167 -9.43 17.92 6.30
N THR A 168 -10.16 17.87 5.19
CA THR A 168 -11.02 18.92 4.66
C THR A 168 -12.44 18.37 4.49
N GLU A 169 -13.41 19.03 5.11
CA GLU A 169 -14.81 18.61 5.03
C GLU A 169 -15.29 18.58 3.58
N GLY A 170 -16.00 17.50 3.21
CA GLY A 170 -16.53 17.29 1.87
C GLY A 170 -15.59 16.57 0.87
N TYR A 171 -14.33 16.30 1.23
CA TYR A 171 -13.39 15.57 0.37
C TYR A 171 -13.02 14.20 0.97
N GLU A 172 -13.23 13.13 0.20
CA GLU A 172 -13.06 11.74 0.65
C GLU A 172 -11.58 11.31 0.67
N THR A 173 -10.79 11.77 -0.30
CA THR A 173 -9.37 11.42 -0.41
C THR A 173 -8.59 12.50 -1.15
N TYR A 174 -7.26 12.44 -1.06
CA TYR A 174 -6.36 13.52 -1.45
C TYR A 174 -5.20 12.98 -2.27
N SER A 175 -4.89 13.68 -3.37
CA SER A 175 -3.64 13.43 -4.09
C SER A 175 -2.45 14.09 -3.37
N TYR A 176 -1.27 13.51 -3.55
CA TYR A 176 0.04 13.99 -3.17
C TYR A 176 0.89 14.23 -4.42
N TYR A 177 1.43 15.45 -4.56
CA TYR A 177 2.26 15.87 -5.69
C TYR A 177 3.65 16.31 -5.23
N GLY A 178 4.32 15.44 -4.47
CA GLY A 178 5.68 15.70 -4.00
C GLY A 178 6.71 14.70 -4.55
N PRO A 179 7.98 14.88 -4.14
CA PRO A 179 9.11 14.13 -4.70
C PRO A 179 9.08 12.63 -4.40
N LEU A 180 8.36 12.18 -3.36
CA LEU A 180 8.31 10.76 -2.99
C LEU A 180 7.64 9.90 -4.07
N ASN A 181 6.82 10.50 -4.94
CA ASN A 181 6.22 9.82 -6.10
C ASN A 181 7.24 9.10 -6.99
N TRP A 182 8.48 9.62 -7.09
CA TRP A 182 9.55 9.02 -7.88
C TRP A 182 9.95 7.62 -7.40
N ILE A 183 9.77 7.34 -6.12
CA ILE A 183 10.13 6.07 -5.48
C ILE A 183 8.90 5.27 -5.02
N THR A 184 7.68 5.79 -5.25
CA THR A 184 6.41 5.17 -4.87
C THR A 184 5.46 4.99 -6.04
N TYR A 185 6.00 4.82 -7.26
CA TYR A 185 5.23 4.54 -8.47
C TYR A 185 4.14 5.58 -8.79
N ASN A 186 4.34 6.84 -8.36
CA ASN A 186 3.33 7.89 -8.44
C ASN A 186 1.99 7.57 -7.73
N VAL A 187 1.99 6.73 -6.68
CA VAL A 187 0.77 6.44 -5.89
C VAL A 187 0.10 7.72 -5.36
N GLY A 188 0.88 8.79 -5.16
CA GLY A 188 0.34 10.08 -4.75
C GLY A 188 -0.65 10.69 -5.74
N TYR A 189 -0.70 10.27 -7.00
CA TYR A 189 -1.79 10.66 -7.92
C TYR A 189 -3.07 9.86 -7.61
N HIS A 190 -3.53 9.99 -6.37
CA HIS A 190 -4.47 9.08 -5.76
C HIS A 190 -5.91 9.30 -6.27
N ASN A 191 -6.36 10.56 -6.37
CA ASN A 191 -7.65 10.86 -7.01
C ASN A 191 -7.66 10.38 -8.46
N GLU A 192 -6.59 10.62 -9.21
CA GLU A 192 -6.46 10.17 -10.59
C GLU A 192 -6.47 8.63 -10.71
N HIS A 193 -5.83 7.95 -9.75
CA HIS A 193 -5.86 6.49 -9.67
C HIS A 193 -7.27 5.95 -9.40
N HIS A 194 -8.00 6.55 -8.47
CA HIS A 194 -9.37 6.14 -8.14
C HIS A 194 -10.35 6.37 -9.31
N ASP A 195 -10.18 7.45 -10.05
CA ASP A 195 -10.96 7.72 -11.26
C ASP A 195 -10.60 6.75 -12.40
N PHE A 196 -9.32 6.41 -12.54
CA PHE A 196 -8.80 5.60 -13.64
C PHE A 196 -7.90 4.44 -13.18
N PRO A 197 -8.44 3.42 -12.49
CA PRO A 197 -7.64 2.33 -11.88
C PRO A 197 -6.97 1.42 -12.93
N SER A 198 -7.35 1.55 -14.20
CA SER A 198 -6.74 0.81 -15.33
C SER A 198 -5.54 1.53 -15.97
N ILE A 199 -5.16 2.70 -15.44
CA ILE A 199 -3.98 3.45 -15.89
C ILE A 199 -2.84 3.18 -14.90
N PRO A 200 -1.67 2.71 -15.36
CA PRO A 200 -0.55 2.45 -14.48
C PRO A 200 -0.02 3.76 -13.89
N GLY A 201 0.49 3.70 -12.66
CA GLY A 201 1.02 4.87 -11.92
C GLY A 201 1.99 5.75 -12.72
N SER A 202 2.82 5.15 -13.59
CA SER A 202 3.75 5.89 -14.46
C SER A 202 3.10 6.89 -15.43
N ARG A 203 1.79 6.73 -15.71
CA ARG A 203 1.02 7.56 -16.64
C ARG A 203 -0.02 8.45 -15.94
N LEU A 204 -0.26 8.28 -14.65
CA LEU A 204 -1.17 9.15 -13.89
C LEU A 204 -0.83 10.65 -13.95
N PRO A 205 0.47 11.07 -14.01
CA PRO A 205 0.79 12.48 -14.25
C PRO A 205 0.20 13.04 -15.55
N GLN A 206 0.03 12.21 -16.59
CA GLN A 206 -0.55 12.61 -17.87
C GLN A 206 -2.07 12.76 -17.78
N VAL A 207 -2.73 11.95 -16.94
CA VAL A 207 -4.17 12.09 -16.66
C VAL A 207 -4.45 13.48 -16.09
N ARG A 208 -3.66 13.87 -15.07
CA ARG A 208 -3.77 15.20 -14.48
C ARG A 208 -3.54 16.31 -15.49
N GLN A 209 -2.57 16.16 -16.41
CA GLN A 209 -2.31 17.18 -17.43
C GLN A 209 -3.45 17.32 -18.44
N ILE A 210 -4.09 16.22 -18.84
CA ILE A 210 -5.17 16.21 -19.84
C ILE A 210 -6.48 16.74 -19.24
N ALA A 211 -6.78 16.37 -18.00
CA ALA A 211 -8.02 16.70 -17.30
C ALA A 211 -7.78 17.62 -16.10
N ALA A 212 -6.85 18.57 -16.24
CA ALA A 212 -6.35 19.40 -15.14
C ALA A 212 -7.46 20.15 -14.41
N GLU A 213 -8.51 20.58 -15.12
CA GLU A 213 -9.60 21.35 -14.53
C GLU A 213 -10.39 20.57 -13.45
N TYR A 214 -10.31 19.23 -13.45
CA TYR A 214 -10.95 18.37 -12.45
C TYR A 214 -10.09 18.19 -11.19
N TYR A 215 -8.78 18.45 -11.28
CA TYR A 215 -7.82 18.15 -10.21
C TYR A 215 -7.12 19.38 -9.64
N GLU A 216 -7.01 20.48 -10.38
CA GLU A 216 -6.28 21.70 -9.97
C GLU A 216 -6.86 22.36 -8.72
N ASN A 217 -8.18 22.34 -8.57
CA ASN A 217 -8.87 22.97 -7.45
C ASN A 217 -9.13 22.01 -6.27
N LEU A 218 -8.74 20.74 -6.40
CA LEU A 218 -8.88 19.77 -5.31
C LEU A 218 -7.79 20.01 -4.25
N PRO A 219 -8.13 19.85 -2.96
CA PRO A 219 -7.12 19.84 -1.91
C PRO A 219 -6.13 18.69 -2.14
N HIS A 220 -4.86 18.98 -1.97
CA HIS A 220 -3.78 18.03 -2.19
C HIS A 220 -2.60 18.32 -1.27
N TYR A 221 -1.74 17.31 -1.11
CA TYR A 221 -0.53 17.41 -0.30
C TYR A 221 0.72 17.56 -1.17
N THR A 222 1.75 18.19 -0.61
CA THR A 222 3.10 18.26 -1.21
C THR A 222 4.15 17.57 -0.34
N SER A 223 3.81 17.23 0.90
CA SER A 223 4.69 16.55 1.87
C SER A 223 3.92 15.57 2.75
N TRP A 224 4.20 14.27 2.63
CA TRP A 224 3.66 13.26 3.56
C TRP A 224 4.21 13.40 4.98
N ILE A 225 5.41 13.96 5.17
CA ILE A 225 5.90 14.30 6.50
C ILE A 225 4.99 15.36 7.15
N LYS A 226 4.55 16.35 6.35
CA LYS A 226 3.60 17.35 6.85
C LYS A 226 2.25 16.71 7.18
N VAL A 227 1.76 15.76 6.37
CA VAL A 227 0.54 15.00 6.69
C VAL A 227 0.66 14.31 8.04
N LEU A 228 1.78 13.61 8.31
CA LEU A 228 2.03 12.96 9.60
C LEU A 228 2.05 13.98 10.75
N TYR A 229 2.70 15.13 10.55
CA TYR A 229 2.74 16.20 11.55
C TYR A 229 1.34 16.78 11.83
N ASP A 230 0.60 17.12 10.78
CA ASP A 230 -0.75 17.69 10.87
C ASP A 230 -1.71 16.69 11.53
N PHE A 231 -1.61 15.41 11.22
CA PHE A 231 -2.41 14.35 11.85
C PHE A 231 -2.26 14.32 13.38
N VAL A 232 -1.06 14.62 13.88
CA VAL A 232 -0.79 14.66 15.33
C VAL A 232 -1.20 16.01 15.95
N MET A 233 -1.02 17.11 15.21
CA MET A 233 -1.14 18.46 15.76
C MET A 233 -2.52 19.09 15.56
N VAL A 234 -3.28 18.66 14.56
CA VAL A 234 -4.62 19.18 14.27
C VAL A 234 -5.65 18.34 15.03
N THR A 235 -6.27 18.94 16.05
CA THR A 235 -7.21 18.26 16.95
C THR A 235 -8.56 17.92 16.31
N ASP A 236 -8.87 18.55 15.18
CA ASP A 236 -10.17 18.42 14.51
C ASP A 236 -10.22 17.19 13.57
N VAL A 237 -9.07 16.56 13.30
CA VAL A 237 -8.96 15.34 12.47
C VAL A 237 -9.10 14.11 13.37
N GLY A 238 -10.34 13.80 13.74
CA GLY A 238 -10.67 12.64 14.57
C GLY A 238 -11.06 11.40 13.76
N PRO A 239 -11.18 10.21 14.40
CA PRO A 239 -11.65 8.98 13.74
C PRO A 239 -13.10 9.06 13.22
N TRP A 240 -13.82 10.12 13.59
CA TRP A 240 -15.18 10.41 13.15
C TRP A 240 -15.25 11.42 12.00
N ALA A 241 -14.11 11.99 11.59
CA ALA A 241 -14.01 12.85 10.42
C ALA A 241 -14.20 11.99 9.16
N ARG A 242 -15.43 11.96 8.65
CA ARG A 242 -15.83 11.21 7.45
C ARG A 242 -16.79 12.02 6.62
N VAL A 243 -16.74 11.83 5.31
CA VAL A 243 -17.76 12.37 4.40
C VAL A 243 -19.01 11.48 4.51
N LEU A 244 -20.13 12.06 4.94
CA LEU A 244 -21.43 11.40 4.88
C LEU A 244 -22.04 11.66 3.50
N ARG A 245 -22.25 10.60 2.72
CA ARG A 245 -23.01 10.71 1.47
C ARG A 245 -24.49 10.84 1.82
N GLU A 246 -25.14 11.92 1.42
CA GLU A 246 -26.59 12.06 1.54
C GLU A 246 -27.26 10.93 0.77
N THR A 247 -27.94 10.03 1.47
CA THR A 247 -28.82 9.05 0.82
C THR A 247 -30.06 9.79 0.34
N ASN A 248 -30.46 9.56 -0.92
CA ASN A 248 -31.63 10.18 -1.57
C ASN A 248 -32.99 9.95 -0.85
N THR A 249 -33.00 9.32 0.32
CA THR A 249 -34.16 9.18 1.22
C THR A 249 -34.49 10.46 1.97
N ASP A 250 -33.56 11.42 2.06
CA ASP A 250 -33.70 12.59 2.94
C ASP A 250 -34.27 13.82 2.19
N LYS A 251 -34.59 13.68 0.90
CA LYS A 251 -35.21 14.73 0.07
C LYS A 251 -36.74 14.77 0.15
N VAL A 252 -37.31 14.39 1.29
CA VAL A 252 -38.70 14.69 1.62
C VAL A 252 -38.75 15.46 2.93
N GLY A 253 -38.51 16.77 2.84
CA GLY A 253 -38.98 17.74 3.83
C GLY A 253 -37.90 18.51 4.59
N VAL A 254 -37.93 19.83 4.38
CA VAL A 254 -37.33 20.94 5.15
C VAL A 254 -35.88 21.34 4.74
N PRO A 255 -35.67 22.60 4.28
CA PRO A 255 -34.33 23.14 4.07
C PRO A 255 -33.71 23.55 5.41
N SER A 256 -32.53 23.03 5.74
CA SER A 256 -31.71 23.54 6.85
C SER A 256 -30.87 24.72 6.37
N GLN A 257 -31.12 25.89 6.95
CA GLN A 257 -30.17 27.00 7.02
C GLN A 257 -29.17 26.69 8.14
N GLN A 258 -27.88 26.56 7.81
CA GLN A 258 -26.72 26.70 8.70
C GLN A 258 -25.45 26.39 7.89
N ASP A 259 -24.35 27.13 7.96
CA ASP A 259 -24.14 28.52 8.31
C ASP A 259 -22.82 28.92 7.62
N SER A 260 -22.84 30.08 7.01
CA SER A 260 -21.67 30.79 6.50
C SER A 260 -20.72 31.12 7.64
N ASN A 261 -19.62 30.38 7.81
CA ASN A 261 -18.38 30.88 8.45
C ASN A 261 -17.30 29.79 8.47
N LYS A 262 -16.49 29.71 7.42
CA LYS A 262 -15.07 29.30 7.46
C LYS A 262 -14.41 29.53 6.08
N GLN A 263 -14.64 30.71 5.50
CA GLN A 263 -13.79 31.26 4.44
C GLN A 263 -12.82 32.23 5.11
N SER A 264 -11.66 31.72 5.52
CA SER A 264 -10.40 32.46 5.65
C SER A 264 -9.40 31.59 6.39
N ARG A 265 -8.39 31.10 5.67
CA ARG A 265 -6.98 31.08 6.08
C ARG A 265 -6.18 30.43 4.94
N GLU A 266 -5.44 31.30 4.27
CA GLU A 266 -4.34 31.02 3.34
C GLU A 266 -3.25 30.16 3.99
#